data_AF-A0A7W0UBQ3-F1
#
_entry.id   AF-A0A7W0UBQ3-F1
#
_cell.length_a   1.000
_cell.length_b   1.000
_cell.length_c   1.000
_cell.angle_alpha   90.00
_cell.angle_beta   90.00
_cell.angle_gamma   90.00
#
_symmetry.space_group_name_H-M   'P 1'
#
loop_
_entity.id
_entity.type
_entity.pdbx_description
1 polymer ?
#
loop_
_entity_poly.entity_id
_entity_poly.type
_entity_poly.pdbx_seq_one_letter_code
_entity_poly.pdbx_strand_id
1 'polypeptide(L)'
;MTRIVSWVALVATVAAVGYAGRLTSGKPPEDALYQYETAIGGVVIYLILLAIVFWIGRGLPAKEFYALRRPDSWPRAVGLALAGYIAIFVGAGLLLIALGAGDEQGLTPEGWDASRAGPYAANFLSVALVGPIVEELTYRGAGMSLFLRFGPIVAVGATSIGFGLGHGLVLALPALVFFGIVTALLRLRTGSIFPCMLVHCAFNATSLIVAVSA
;
A
#
# COMPACT_ATOMS: atom_id res chain seq x y z
N MET A 1 4.84 -11.84 -22.00
CA MET A 1 5.76 -10.71 -21.82
C MET A 1 5.02 -9.38 -21.63
N THR A 2 4.06 -9.03 -22.51
CA THR A 2 3.40 -7.70 -22.54
C THR A 2 2.85 -7.23 -21.19
N ARG A 3 2.18 -8.09 -20.41
CA ARG A 3 1.61 -7.70 -19.10
C ARG A 3 2.66 -7.37 -18.04
N ILE A 4 3.79 -8.09 -18.04
CA ILE A 4 4.92 -7.77 -17.15
C ILE A 4 5.46 -6.38 -17.50
N VAL A 5 5.66 -6.12 -18.80
CA VAL A 5 6.13 -4.80 -19.27
C VAL A 5 5.15 -3.70 -18.87
N SER A 6 3.84 -3.89 -19.07
CA SER A 6 2.83 -2.91 -18.65
C SER A 6 2.80 -2.69 -17.14
N TRP A 7 2.93 -3.74 -16.34
CA TRP A 7 2.98 -3.63 -14.88
C TRP A 7 4.25 -2.92 -14.41
N VAL A 8 5.40 -3.27 -14.97
CA VAL A 8 6.68 -2.61 -14.66
C VAL A 8 6.64 -1.14 -15.06
N ALA A 9 6.08 -0.82 -16.24
CA ALA A 9 5.92 0.56 -16.68
C ALA A 9 4.99 1.35 -15.75
N LEU A 10 3.89 0.75 -15.29
CA LEU A 10 2.98 1.36 -14.31
C LEU A 10 3.73 1.66 -13.00
N VAL A 11 4.40 0.67 -12.40
CA VAL A 11 5.11 0.84 -11.12
C VAL A 11 6.25 1.84 -11.24
N ALA A 12 7.02 1.79 -12.33
CA ALA A 12 8.08 2.76 -12.59
C ALA A 12 7.53 4.18 -12.77
N THR A 13 6.38 4.32 -13.42
CA THR A 13 5.70 5.63 -13.58
C THR A 13 5.24 6.17 -12.23
N VAL A 14 4.58 5.34 -11.41
CA VAL A 14 4.13 5.74 -10.06
C VAL A 14 5.33 6.17 -9.20
N ALA A 15 6.40 5.39 -9.19
CA ALA A 15 7.62 5.74 -8.47
C ALA A 15 8.23 7.05 -8.99
N ALA A 16 8.37 7.20 -10.31
CA ALA A 16 8.93 8.41 -10.93
C ALA A 16 8.11 9.65 -10.59
N VAL A 17 6.78 9.58 -10.69
CA VAL A 17 5.88 10.68 -10.30
C VAL A 17 6.01 10.99 -8.80
N GLY A 18 6.05 9.96 -7.94
CA GLY A 18 6.21 10.13 -6.50
C GLY A 18 7.51 10.87 -6.13
N TYR A 19 8.66 10.39 -6.64
CA TYR A 19 9.95 11.02 -6.38
C TYR A 19 10.05 12.41 -7.03
N ALA A 20 9.58 12.59 -8.28
CA ALA A 20 9.57 13.91 -8.92
C ALA A 20 8.70 14.91 -8.15
N GLY A 21 7.54 14.49 -7.66
CA GLY A 21 6.67 15.30 -6.82
C GLY A 21 7.35 15.73 -5.52
N ARG A 22 8.05 14.81 -4.84
CA ARG A 22 8.82 15.13 -3.62
C ARG A 22 9.99 16.07 -3.89
N LEU A 23 10.69 15.90 -5.01
CA LEU A 23 11.82 16.76 -5.38
C LEU A 23 11.40 18.16 -5.80
N THR A 24 10.24 18.31 -6.44
CA THR A 24 9.77 19.60 -6.99
C THR A 24 8.88 20.37 -6.03
N SER A 25 8.01 19.68 -5.29
CA SER A 25 7.01 20.29 -4.41
C SER A 25 7.31 20.10 -2.92
N GLY A 26 8.29 19.27 -2.55
CA GLY A 26 8.64 19.00 -1.15
C GLY A 26 7.66 18.07 -0.45
N LYS A 27 7.54 18.20 0.88
CA LYS A 27 6.55 17.47 1.66
C LYS A 27 5.14 18.06 1.44
N PRO A 28 4.08 17.24 1.54
CA PRO A 28 2.71 17.75 1.59
C PRO A 28 2.53 18.78 2.71
N PRO A 29 1.56 19.71 2.58
CA PRO A 29 1.16 20.60 3.67
C PRO A 29 0.78 19.80 4.93
N GLU A 30 1.06 20.34 6.11
CA GLU A 30 0.78 19.69 7.41
C GLU A 30 -0.72 19.45 7.63
N ASP A 31 -1.58 20.27 7.03
CA ASP A 31 -3.02 20.15 7.08
C ASP A 31 -3.62 19.36 5.91
N ALA A 32 -2.81 18.67 5.10
CA ALA A 32 -3.28 17.97 3.90
C ALA A 32 -4.43 16.98 4.20
N LEU A 33 -4.37 16.26 5.33
CA LEU A 33 -5.41 15.33 5.75
C LEU A 33 -6.72 16.03 6.16
N TYR A 34 -6.69 17.33 6.40
CA TYR A 34 -7.86 18.16 6.72
C TYR A 34 -8.42 18.90 5.50
N GLN A 35 -7.99 18.56 4.28
CA GLN A 35 -8.48 19.15 3.03
C GLN A 35 -9.23 18.11 2.18
N TYR A 36 -10.39 18.48 1.62
CA TYR A 36 -11.17 17.60 0.75
C TYR A 36 -10.47 17.34 -0.58
N GLU A 37 -9.71 18.31 -1.06
CA GLU A 37 -8.93 18.27 -2.29
C GLU A 37 -7.92 17.12 -2.24
N THR A 38 -7.26 16.92 -1.10
CA THR A 38 -6.35 15.79 -0.87
C THR A 38 -7.08 14.46 -0.98
N ALA A 39 -8.25 14.33 -0.34
CA ALA A 39 -9.03 13.09 -0.37
C ALA A 39 -9.51 12.77 -1.80
N ILE A 40 -10.08 13.76 -2.48
CA ILE A 40 -10.59 13.64 -3.85
C ILE A 40 -9.44 13.30 -4.81
N GLY A 41 -8.32 14.04 -4.73
CA GLY A 41 -7.15 13.79 -5.56
C GLY A 41 -6.59 12.39 -5.36
N GLY A 42 -6.46 11.95 -4.10
CA GLY A 42 -6.03 10.59 -3.76
C GLY A 42 -6.96 9.51 -4.33
N VAL A 43 -8.28 9.64 -4.12
CA VAL A 43 -9.26 8.68 -4.66
C VAL A 43 -9.21 8.64 -6.19
N VAL A 44 -9.14 9.79 -6.87
CA VAL A 44 -9.05 9.85 -8.34
C VAL A 44 -7.80 9.11 -8.83
N ILE A 45 -6.63 9.35 -8.21
CA ILE A 45 -5.39 8.64 -8.55
C ILE A 45 -5.56 7.14 -8.35
N TYR A 46 -6.10 6.71 -7.21
CA TYR A 46 -6.33 5.29 -6.93
C TYR A 46 -7.32 4.64 -7.91
N LEU A 47 -8.37 5.35 -8.35
CA LEU A 47 -9.30 4.85 -9.36
C LEU A 47 -8.64 4.71 -10.74
N ILE A 48 -7.78 5.66 -11.12
CA ILE A 48 -6.99 5.57 -12.36
C ILE A 48 -6.05 4.36 -12.31
N LEU A 49 -5.31 4.19 -11.20
CA LEU A 49 -4.43 3.05 -11.00
C LEU A 49 -5.22 1.73 -11.07
N LEU A 50 -6.37 1.66 -10.39
CA LEU A 50 -7.24 0.50 -10.40
C LEU A 50 -7.72 0.17 -11.82
N ALA A 51 -8.13 1.17 -12.61
CA ALA A 51 -8.54 0.99 -13.99
C ALA A 51 -7.39 0.42 -14.87
N ILE A 52 -6.17 0.93 -14.71
CA ILE A 52 -4.99 0.44 -15.42
C ILE A 52 -4.67 -1.01 -15.00
N VAL A 53 -4.71 -1.31 -13.70
CA VAL A 53 -4.46 -2.66 -13.18
C VAL A 53 -5.48 -3.65 -13.75
N PHE A 54 -6.77 -3.27 -13.77
CA PHE A 54 -7.81 -4.10 -14.39
C PHE A 54 -7.60 -4.28 -15.89
N TRP A 55 -7.15 -3.24 -16.59
CA TRP A 55 -6.80 -3.32 -18.00
C TRP A 55 -5.62 -4.27 -18.26
N ILE A 56 -4.59 -4.29 -17.39
CA ILE A 56 -3.45 -5.22 -17.52
C ILE A 56 -3.94 -6.69 -17.44
N GLY A 57 -4.85 -6.98 -16.51
CA GLY A 57 -5.42 -8.33 -16.37
C GLY A 57 -6.61 -8.64 -17.27
N ARG A 58 -6.95 -7.78 -18.23
CA ARG A 58 -8.09 -8.02 -19.14
C ARG A 58 -7.97 -9.36 -19.86
N GLY A 59 -9.10 -10.06 -19.96
CA GLY A 59 -9.20 -11.40 -20.54
C GLY A 59 -8.66 -12.54 -19.67
N LEU A 60 -8.25 -12.26 -18.42
CA LEU A 60 -7.86 -13.29 -17.45
C LEU A 60 -8.92 -13.45 -16.36
N PRO A 61 -9.08 -14.66 -15.77
CA PRO A 61 -9.97 -14.86 -14.63
C PRO A 61 -9.51 -14.01 -13.43
N ALA A 62 -10.33 -13.05 -13.00
CA ALA A 62 -10.00 -12.14 -11.91
C ALA A 62 -9.63 -12.86 -10.59
N LYS A 63 -10.30 -13.99 -10.33
CA LYS A 63 -10.07 -14.87 -9.18
C LYS A 63 -8.63 -15.42 -9.12
N GLU A 64 -8.03 -15.68 -10.28
CA GLU A 64 -6.68 -16.22 -10.39
C GLU A 64 -5.65 -15.10 -10.48
N PHE A 65 -5.88 -14.13 -11.38
CA PHE A 65 -4.91 -13.09 -11.66
C PHE A 65 -4.73 -12.10 -10.50
N TYR A 66 -5.81 -11.69 -9.84
CA TYR A 66 -5.75 -10.80 -8.67
C TYR A 66 -5.81 -11.55 -7.34
N ALA A 67 -5.90 -12.88 -7.37
CA ALA A 67 -6.07 -13.72 -6.20
C ALA A 67 -7.30 -13.36 -5.34
N LEU A 68 -8.36 -12.90 -5.99
CA LEU A 68 -9.66 -12.60 -5.39
C LEU A 68 -10.41 -13.89 -5.06
N ARG A 69 -9.86 -14.67 -4.13
CA ARG A 69 -10.40 -15.95 -3.66
C ARG A 69 -10.24 -16.05 -2.16
N ARG A 70 -11.12 -16.81 -1.50
CA ARG A 70 -10.98 -17.13 -0.08
C ARG A 70 -9.69 -17.92 0.19
N PRO A 71 -9.06 -17.76 1.36
CA PRO A 71 -7.97 -18.64 1.78
C PRO A 71 -8.50 -20.06 2.02
N ASP A 72 -7.60 -21.05 1.99
CA ASP A 72 -7.97 -22.46 2.22
C ASP A 72 -8.45 -22.72 3.66
N SER A 73 -7.99 -21.91 4.62
CA SER A 73 -8.40 -21.96 6.02
C SER A 73 -8.41 -20.55 6.62
N TRP A 74 -9.59 -20.10 7.05
CA TRP A 74 -9.76 -18.78 7.69
C TRP A 74 -9.03 -18.67 9.04
N PRO A 75 -9.11 -19.64 9.96
CA PRO A 75 -8.36 -19.54 11.22
C PRO A 75 -6.85 -19.37 11.01
N ARG A 76 -6.28 -20.13 10.07
CA ARG A 76 -4.86 -20.00 9.70
C ARG A 76 -4.57 -18.64 9.06
N ALA A 77 -5.43 -18.18 8.15
CA ALA A 77 -5.25 -16.89 7.50
C ALA A 77 -5.33 -15.72 8.48
N VAL A 78 -6.25 -15.77 9.45
CA VAL A 78 -6.37 -14.79 10.54
C VAL A 78 -5.13 -14.81 11.42
N GLY A 79 -4.66 -15.99 11.85
CA GLY A 79 -3.44 -16.11 12.65
C GLY A 79 -2.21 -15.53 11.93
N LEU A 80 -2.05 -15.83 10.64
CA LEU A 80 -0.97 -15.25 9.82
C LEU A 80 -1.13 -13.75 9.58
N ALA A 81 -2.37 -13.26 9.42
CA ALA A 81 -2.65 -11.84 9.27
C ALA A 81 -2.31 -11.07 10.55
N LEU A 82 -2.68 -11.59 11.73
CA LEU A 82 -2.31 -10.99 13.02
C LEU A 82 -0.80 -10.99 13.23
N ALA A 83 -0.12 -12.10 12.94
CA ALA A 83 1.34 -12.16 13.00
C ALA A 83 1.99 -11.16 12.02
N GLY A 84 1.46 -11.04 10.80
CA GLY A 84 1.92 -10.08 9.80
C GLY A 84 1.70 -8.63 10.24
N TYR A 85 0.53 -8.31 10.81
CA TYR A 85 0.22 -7.00 11.36
C TYR A 85 1.20 -6.62 12.49
N ILE A 86 1.43 -7.51 13.45
CA ILE A 86 2.39 -7.28 14.54
C ILE A 86 3.81 -7.10 13.99
N ALA A 87 4.22 -7.96 13.05
CA ALA A 87 5.53 -7.88 12.43
C ALA A 87 5.72 -6.54 11.70
N ILE A 88 4.71 -6.07 10.96
CA ILE A 88 4.73 -4.77 10.30
C ILE A 88 4.80 -3.65 11.34
N PHE A 89 3.91 -3.64 12.32
CA PHE A 89 3.83 -2.57 13.30
C PHE A 89 5.16 -2.38 14.06
N VAL A 90 5.75 -3.49 14.53
CA VAL A 90 7.03 -3.46 15.23
C VAL A 90 8.19 -3.22 14.26
N GLY A 91 8.29 -3.99 13.19
CA GLY A 91 9.44 -3.95 12.28
C GLY A 91 9.52 -2.66 11.46
N ALA A 92 8.42 -2.25 10.82
CA ALA A 92 8.37 -0.99 10.10
C ALA A 92 8.49 0.20 11.06
N GLY A 93 7.84 0.14 12.23
CA GLY A 93 7.97 1.18 13.26
C GLY A 93 9.41 1.39 13.73
N LEU A 94 10.13 0.31 14.05
CA LEU A 94 11.55 0.38 14.43
C LEU A 94 12.43 0.93 13.30
N LEU A 95 12.17 0.55 12.05
CA LEU A 95 12.89 1.10 10.89
C LEU A 95 12.62 2.60 10.72
N LEU A 96 11.37 3.04 10.86
CA LEU A 96 11.02 4.46 10.78
C LEU A 96 11.70 5.28 11.89
N ILE A 97 11.74 4.75 13.11
CA ILE A 97 12.45 5.39 14.25
C ILE A 97 13.96 5.45 13.97
N ALA A 98 14.57 4.32 13.61
CA ALA A 98 16.02 4.24 13.39
C ALA A 98 16.51 5.14 12.25
N LEU A 99 15.65 5.41 11.27
CA LEU A 99 15.97 6.22 10.09
C LEU A 99 15.47 7.67 10.21
N GLY A 100 14.81 8.04 11.31
CA GLY A 100 14.21 9.37 11.47
C GLY A 100 13.15 9.69 10.41
N ALA A 101 12.42 8.67 9.94
CA ALA A 101 11.53 8.74 8.78
C ALA A 101 10.04 8.86 9.13
N GLY A 102 9.69 8.98 10.42
CA GLY A 102 8.29 8.99 10.89
C GLY A 102 7.41 10.03 10.19
N ASP A 103 7.95 11.23 9.98
CA ASP A 103 7.22 12.35 9.35
C ASP A 103 7.58 12.55 7.88
N GLU A 104 8.28 11.62 7.24
CA GLU A 104 8.65 11.77 5.83
C GLU A 104 7.40 11.70 4.94
N GLN A 105 6.45 10.83 5.29
CA GLN A 105 5.22 10.67 4.51
C GLN A 105 4.33 11.94 4.55
N GLY A 106 4.44 12.76 5.59
CA GLY A 106 3.67 14.01 5.72
C GLY A 106 2.18 13.78 5.96
N LEU A 107 1.82 12.62 6.53
CA LEU A 107 0.45 12.25 6.90
C LEU A 107 0.24 12.24 8.42
N THR A 108 1.12 12.92 9.16
CA THR A 108 1.03 13.10 10.60
C THR A 108 0.56 14.55 10.85
N PRO A 109 -0.72 14.79 11.14
CA PRO A 109 -1.19 16.12 11.50
C PRO A 109 -0.64 16.53 12.86
N GLU A 110 -0.60 17.84 13.15
CA GLU A 110 -0.12 18.36 14.45
C GLU A 110 -1.04 17.98 15.65
N GLY A 111 -2.28 17.59 15.37
CA GLY A 111 -3.26 17.16 16.36
C GLY A 111 -4.66 17.04 15.78
N TRP A 112 -5.63 16.65 16.62
CA TRP A 112 -7.05 16.55 16.23
C TRP A 112 -7.71 17.92 16.08
N ASP A 113 -8.42 18.14 14.97
CA ASP A 113 -9.27 19.31 14.75
C ASP A 113 -10.72 18.90 14.44
N ALA A 114 -11.58 19.04 15.45
CA ALA A 114 -13.00 18.69 15.33
C ALA A 114 -13.75 19.51 14.27
N SER A 115 -13.32 20.73 13.96
CA SER A 115 -13.95 21.58 12.94
C SER A 115 -13.74 21.05 11.52
N ARG A 116 -12.69 20.24 11.32
CA ARG A 116 -12.31 19.63 10.04
C ARG A 116 -12.45 18.10 10.06
N ALA A 117 -13.33 17.56 10.92
CA ALA A 117 -13.60 16.13 11.02
C ALA A 117 -14.11 15.52 9.70
N GLY A 118 -14.90 16.28 8.92
CA GLY A 118 -15.42 15.86 7.61
C GLY A 118 -14.34 15.53 6.58
N PRO A 119 -13.44 16.47 6.22
CA PRO A 119 -12.34 16.18 5.30
C PRO A 119 -11.34 15.17 5.87
N TYR A 120 -11.12 15.16 7.20
CA TYR A 120 -10.31 14.10 7.83
C TYR A 120 -10.90 12.71 7.61
N ALA A 121 -12.20 12.54 7.82
CA ALA A 121 -12.88 11.27 7.57
C ALA A 121 -12.81 10.86 6.09
N ALA A 122 -12.88 11.81 5.15
CA ALA A 122 -12.72 11.53 3.73
C ALA A 122 -11.29 11.04 3.40
N ASN A 123 -10.26 11.70 3.93
CA ASN A 123 -8.87 11.23 3.78
C ASN A 123 -8.64 9.89 4.48
N PHE A 124 -9.24 9.67 5.64
CA PHE A 124 -9.19 8.40 6.34
C PHE A 124 -9.70 7.25 5.47
N LEU A 125 -10.85 7.42 4.82
CA LEU A 125 -11.37 6.39 3.89
C LEU A 125 -10.47 6.23 2.67
N SER A 126 -9.91 7.31 2.14
CA SER A 126 -8.98 7.25 1.01
C SER A 126 -7.71 6.47 1.35
N VAL A 127 -7.03 6.82 2.45
CA VAL A 127 -5.72 6.30 2.84
C VAL A 127 -5.81 4.96 3.57
N ALA A 128 -6.84 4.72 4.39
CA ALA A 128 -6.97 3.49 5.17
C ALA A 128 -7.80 2.40 4.51
N LEU A 129 -8.54 2.70 3.43
CA LEU A 129 -9.37 1.71 2.75
C LEU A 129 -9.12 1.66 1.24
N VAL A 130 -9.33 2.77 0.53
CA VAL A 130 -9.23 2.78 -0.95
C VAL A 130 -7.80 2.48 -1.41
N GLY A 131 -6.82 3.19 -0.86
CA GLY A 131 -5.40 3.02 -1.18
C GLY A 131 -4.92 1.59 -0.97
N PRO A 132 -5.03 1.03 0.25
CA PRO A 132 -4.65 -0.35 0.54
C PRO A 132 -5.27 -1.38 -0.40
N ILE A 133 -6.56 -1.24 -0.74
CA ILE A 133 -7.22 -2.18 -1.67
C ILE A 133 -6.58 -2.11 -3.06
N VAL A 134 -6.38 -0.90 -3.61
CA VAL A 134 -5.81 -0.70 -4.94
C VAL A 134 -4.34 -1.13 -4.98
N GLU A 135 -3.58 -0.80 -3.96
CA GLU A 135 -2.17 -1.16 -3.84
C GLU A 135 -2.01 -2.68 -3.71
N GLU A 136 -2.77 -3.34 -2.85
CA GLU A 136 -2.71 -4.81 -2.76
C GLU A 136 -3.10 -5.47 -4.09
N LEU A 137 -4.12 -4.97 -4.81
CA LEU A 137 -4.48 -5.47 -6.14
C LEU A 137 -3.34 -5.30 -7.14
N THR A 138 -2.62 -4.18 -7.07
CA THR A 138 -1.47 -3.89 -7.92
C THR A 138 -0.31 -4.83 -7.62
N TYR A 139 0.09 -4.96 -6.35
CA TYR A 139 1.32 -5.66 -5.95
C TYR A 139 1.08 -7.13 -5.62
N ARG A 140 0.13 -7.48 -4.75
CA ARG A 140 -0.13 -8.88 -4.29
C ARG A 140 -1.10 -9.63 -5.17
N GLY A 141 -1.94 -8.89 -5.91
CA GLY A 141 -2.75 -9.41 -6.99
C GLY A 141 -1.92 -9.57 -8.26
N ALA A 142 -1.96 -8.56 -9.12
CA ALA A 142 -1.36 -8.60 -10.45
C ALA A 142 0.15 -8.86 -10.42
N GLY A 143 0.91 -8.11 -9.61
CA GLY A 143 2.37 -8.22 -9.53
C GLY A 143 2.82 -9.64 -9.15
N MET A 144 2.38 -10.15 -8.00
CA MET A 144 2.73 -11.49 -7.54
C MET A 144 2.35 -12.56 -8.59
N SER A 145 1.15 -12.50 -9.15
CA SER A 145 0.70 -13.44 -10.18
C SER A 145 1.57 -13.40 -11.45
N LEU A 146 2.05 -12.23 -11.84
CA LEU A 146 2.93 -12.06 -13.01
C LEU A 146 4.34 -12.59 -12.77
N PHE A 147 4.90 -12.43 -11.56
CA PHE A 147 6.29 -12.77 -11.27
C PHE A 147 6.49 -14.16 -10.67
N LEU A 148 5.44 -14.83 -10.15
CA LEU A 148 5.56 -16.15 -9.54
C LEU A 148 6.12 -17.23 -10.48
N ARG A 149 5.94 -17.08 -11.80
CA ARG A 149 6.56 -17.93 -12.83
C ARG A 149 8.10 -17.91 -12.82
N PHE A 150 8.72 -16.90 -12.21
CA PHE A 150 10.17 -16.79 -12.03
C PHE A 150 10.62 -17.22 -10.63
N GLY A 151 9.71 -17.75 -9.82
CA GLY A 151 9.96 -18.20 -8.46
C GLY A 151 9.47 -17.22 -7.38
N PRO A 152 9.24 -17.73 -6.15
CA PRO A 152 8.67 -16.95 -5.06
C PRO A 152 9.58 -15.81 -4.61
N ILE A 153 10.91 -15.99 -4.63
CA ILE A 153 11.88 -14.97 -4.23
C ILE A 153 11.80 -13.76 -5.16
N VAL A 154 11.76 -13.98 -6.48
CA VAL A 154 11.65 -12.90 -7.46
C VAL A 154 10.32 -12.17 -7.32
N ALA A 155 9.22 -12.91 -7.13
CA ALA A 155 7.90 -12.30 -6.95
C ALA A 155 7.82 -11.43 -5.69
N VAL A 156 8.31 -11.93 -4.55
CA VAL A 156 8.37 -11.16 -3.30
C VAL A 156 9.26 -9.93 -3.47
N GLY A 157 10.48 -10.10 -4.00
CA GLY A 157 11.42 -8.99 -4.17
C GLY A 157 10.88 -7.90 -5.09
N ALA A 158 10.45 -8.26 -6.31
CA ALA A 158 9.98 -7.29 -7.31
C ALA A 158 8.74 -6.50 -6.82
N THR A 159 7.79 -7.17 -6.18
CA THR A 159 6.56 -6.51 -5.70
C THR A 159 6.80 -5.68 -4.44
N SER A 160 7.67 -6.12 -3.53
CA SER A 160 7.99 -5.39 -2.30
C SER A 160 8.83 -4.15 -2.57
N ILE A 161 9.83 -4.25 -3.45
CA ILE A 161 10.64 -3.11 -3.89
C ILE A 161 9.77 -2.14 -4.68
N GLY A 162 8.95 -2.63 -5.62
CA GLY A 162 8.01 -1.80 -6.37
C GLY A 162 7.04 -1.04 -5.46
N PHE A 163 6.49 -1.71 -4.44
CA PHE A 163 5.62 -1.11 -3.44
C PHE A 163 6.32 0.03 -2.70
N GLY A 164 7.53 -0.21 -2.17
CA GLY A 164 8.30 0.81 -1.47
C GLY A 164 8.64 2.02 -2.34
N LEU A 165 9.14 1.78 -3.56
CA LEU A 165 9.48 2.84 -4.51
C LEU A 165 8.26 3.67 -4.94
N GLY A 166 7.08 3.04 -5.03
CA GLY A 166 5.84 3.71 -5.42
C GLY A 166 5.42 4.85 -4.49
N HIS A 167 5.95 4.90 -3.26
CA HIS A 167 5.65 5.96 -2.30
C HIS A 167 6.50 7.22 -2.50
N GLY A 168 7.60 7.15 -3.26
CA GLY A 168 8.48 8.30 -3.50
C GLY A 168 9.24 8.77 -2.25
N LEU A 169 9.34 7.94 -1.22
CA LEU A 169 10.01 8.25 0.05
C LEU A 169 11.39 7.60 0.07
N VAL A 170 12.42 8.33 0.52
CA VAL A 170 13.80 7.81 0.55
C VAL A 170 14.10 7.20 1.91
N LEU A 171 13.78 7.90 3.00
CA LEU A 171 14.11 7.45 4.36
C LEU A 171 13.19 6.31 4.81
N ALA A 172 11.91 6.36 4.46
CA ALA A 172 10.91 5.34 4.79
C ALA A 172 10.97 4.14 3.84
N LEU A 173 11.77 4.18 2.77
CA LEU A 173 11.86 3.10 1.78
C LEU A 173 12.13 1.73 2.41
N PRO A 174 13.09 1.57 3.35
CA PRO A 174 13.33 0.27 3.99
C PRO A 174 12.12 -0.25 4.76
N ALA A 175 11.39 0.63 5.46
CA ALA A 175 10.19 0.27 6.20
C ALA A 175 9.06 -0.17 5.25
N LEU A 176 8.89 0.53 4.13
CA LEU A 176 7.89 0.20 3.11
C LEU A 176 8.24 -1.08 2.34
N VAL A 177 9.52 -1.34 2.03
CA VAL A 177 9.95 -2.61 1.43
C VAL A 177 9.75 -3.76 2.42
N PHE A 178 10.01 -3.54 3.70
CA PHE A 178 9.73 -4.53 4.74
C PHE A 178 8.23 -4.84 4.84
N PHE A 179 7.37 -3.82 4.88
CA PHE A 179 5.91 -3.97 4.76
C PHE A 179 5.56 -4.79 3.52
N GLY A 180 6.16 -4.39 2.40
CA GLY A 180 6.31 -5.08 1.13
C GLY A 180 6.36 -6.61 1.27
N ILE A 181 7.44 -7.05 1.90
CA ILE A 181 7.81 -8.45 2.07
C ILE A 181 6.77 -9.18 2.91
N VAL A 182 6.34 -8.61 4.03
CA VAL A 182 5.43 -9.29 4.97
C VAL A 182 4.10 -9.62 4.30
N THR A 183 3.47 -8.66 3.62
CA THR A 183 2.19 -8.90 2.92
C THR A 183 2.36 -9.76 1.67
N ALA A 184 3.51 -9.74 0.98
CA ALA A 184 3.81 -10.68 -0.10
C ALA A 184 3.95 -12.13 0.41
N LEU A 185 4.60 -12.33 1.55
CA LEU A 185 4.67 -13.64 2.22
C LEU A 185 3.28 -14.09 2.70
N LEU A 186 2.47 -13.19 3.25
CA LEU A 186 1.07 -13.49 3.62
C LEU A 186 0.27 -13.96 2.40
N ARG A 187 0.44 -13.30 1.26
CA ARG A 187 -0.18 -13.68 -0.02
C ARG A 187 0.27 -15.07 -0.48
N LEU A 188 1.55 -15.42 -0.35
CA LEU A 188 2.06 -16.76 -0.68
C LEU A 188 1.46 -17.84 0.22
N ARG A 189 1.38 -17.57 1.52
CA ARG A 189 1.00 -18.56 2.54
C ARG A 189 -0.50 -18.80 2.62
N THR A 190 -1.31 -17.86 2.14
CA THR A 190 -2.78 -17.94 2.18
C THR A 190 -3.41 -18.16 0.80
N GLY A 191 -2.67 -17.92 -0.27
CA GLY A 191 -3.20 -18.01 -1.63
C GLY A 191 -4.23 -16.92 -1.97
N SER A 192 -4.48 -15.98 -1.06
CA SER A 192 -5.57 -14.99 -1.08
C SER A 192 -5.04 -13.59 -0.87
N ILE A 193 -5.69 -12.61 -1.49
CA ILE A 193 -5.38 -11.19 -1.29
C ILE A 193 -6.10 -10.57 -0.09
N PHE A 194 -7.23 -11.14 0.35
CA PHE A 194 -8.04 -10.55 1.41
C PHE A 194 -7.29 -10.39 2.75
N PRO A 195 -6.49 -11.37 3.21
CA PRO A 195 -5.69 -11.18 4.43
C PRO A 195 -4.69 -10.02 4.29
N CYS A 196 -4.09 -9.82 3.12
CA CYS A 196 -3.17 -8.71 2.85
C CYS A 196 -3.89 -7.37 2.91
N MET A 197 -5.05 -7.26 2.26
CA MET A 197 -5.90 -6.06 2.31
C MET A 197 -6.28 -5.71 3.74
N LEU A 198 -6.72 -6.69 4.54
CA LEU A 198 -7.13 -6.47 5.91
C LEU A 198 -5.97 -5.96 6.78
N VAL A 199 -4.79 -6.59 6.67
CA VAL A 199 -3.60 -6.14 7.42
C VAL A 199 -3.19 -4.73 7.03
N HIS A 200 -3.23 -4.42 5.74
CA HIS A 200 -2.86 -3.10 5.24
C HIS A 200 -3.86 -2.01 5.65
N CYS A 201 -5.16 -2.27 5.48
CA CYS A 201 -6.20 -1.36 5.94
C CYS A 201 -6.10 -1.12 7.45
N ALA A 202 -5.90 -2.19 8.23
CA ALA A 202 -5.74 -2.09 9.68
C ALA A 202 -4.50 -1.28 10.07
N PHE A 203 -3.37 -1.47 9.40
CA PHE A 203 -2.16 -0.70 9.67
C PHE A 203 -2.38 0.80 9.41
N ASN A 204 -2.89 1.16 8.23
CA ASN A 204 -3.14 2.56 7.90
C ASN A 204 -4.21 3.19 8.80
N ALA A 205 -5.28 2.47 9.13
CA ALA A 205 -6.29 2.93 10.07
C ALA A 205 -5.70 3.20 11.45
N THR A 206 -4.90 2.27 11.99
CA THR A 206 -4.23 2.45 13.29
C THR A 206 -3.29 3.64 13.25
N SER A 207 -2.46 3.77 12.21
CA SER A 207 -1.53 4.90 12.07
C SER A 207 -2.25 6.24 12.05
N LEU A 208 -3.35 6.38 11.29
CA LEU A 208 -4.14 7.60 11.24
C LEU A 208 -4.86 7.88 12.56
N ILE A 209 -5.39 6.86 13.24
CA ILE A 209 -6.02 7.05 14.56
C ILE A 209 -4.98 7.55 15.57
N VAL A 210 -3.82 6.90 15.64
CA VAL A 210 -2.74 7.27 16.56
C VAL A 210 -2.25 8.68 16.26
N ALA A 211 -2.13 9.06 15.00
CA ALA A 211 -1.61 10.37 14.59
C ALA A 211 -2.47 11.57 15.05
N VAL A 212 -3.74 11.37 15.38
CA VAL A 212 -4.63 12.42 15.94
C VAL A 212 -5.03 12.17 17.39
N SER A 213 -4.58 11.08 18.00
CA SER A 213 -4.89 10.74 19.40
C SER A 213 -3.79 11.17 20.37
N ALA A 214 -2.65 11.63 19.86
CA ALA A 214 -1.50 12.10 20.64
C ALA A 214 -1.64 13.58 21.04
#